data_AF-A0A3D4BW60-F1
#
_entry.id   AF-A0A3D4BW60-F1
#
_cell.length_a   1.000
_cell.length_b   1.000
_cell.length_c   1.000
_cell.angle_alpha   90.00
_cell.angle_beta   90.00
_cell.angle_gamma   90.00
#
_symmetry.space_group_name_H-M   'P 1'
#
loop_
_entity.id
_entity.type
_entity.pdbx_description
1 polymer ?
#
loop_
_entity_poly.entity_id
_entity_poly.type
_entity_poly.pdbx_seq_one_letter_code
_entity_poly.pdbx_strand_id
1 'polypeptide(L)'
;MLKAENFRIALRAIRMFRKSGGKDEKAGRLESLVDFPEEAIYSARGRSGKEKTALVVEGGKLVGYFFYSLNDQISHKDKLQKSLVPVQAREEYTELLKLGILSGEFTEIKKP
;
A
#
# COMPACT_ATOMS: atom_id res chain seq x y z
N MET A 1 -9.00 1.97 14.45
CA MET A 1 -9.99 2.81 13.74
C MET A 1 -9.23 3.64 12.71
N LEU A 2 -9.61 3.58 11.43
CA LEU A 2 -8.97 4.37 10.37
C LEU A 2 -9.12 5.85 10.64
N LYS A 3 -8.02 6.58 10.63
CA LYS A 3 -8.00 8.04 10.77
C LYS A 3 -7.70 8.68 9.42
N ALA A 4 -8.24 9.87 9.19
CA ALA A 4 -7.92 10.65 8.01
C ALA A 4 -7.73 12.10 8.43
N GLU A 5 -6.57 12.66 8.13
CA GLU A 5 -6.28 14.09 8.38
C GLU A 5 -7.18 15.00 7.53
N ASN A 6 -7.64 14.50 6.38
CA ASN A 6 -8.44 15.26 5.43
C ASN A 6 -9.71 14.50 5.02
N PHE A 7 -10.86 15.09 5.32
CA PHE A 7 -12.17 14.53 5.02
C PHE A 7 -12.39 14.25 3.52
N ARG A 8 -11.82 15.07 2.61
CA ARG A 8 -11.94 14.85 1.16
C ARG A 8 -11.21 13.59 0.72
N ILE A 9 -10.06 13.29 1.33
CA ILE A 9 -9.29 12.07 1.06
C ILE A 9 -10.10 10.85 1.51
N ALA A 10 -10.69 10.89 2.71
CA ALA A 10 -11.56 9.84 3.21
C ALA A 10 -12.79 9.60 2.30
N LEU A 11 -13.48 10.67 1.89
CA LEU A 11 -14.62 10.57 0.97
C LEU A 11 -14.25 9.97 -0.38
N ARG A 12 -13.07 10.31 -0.91
CA ARG A 12 -12.55 9.72 -2.15
C ARG A 12 -12.30 8.22 -1.96
N ALA A 13 -11.63 7.82 -0.88
CA ALA A 13 -11.35 6.42 -0.59
C ALA A 13 -12.64 5.60 -0.48
N ILE A 14 -13.65 6.10 0.25
CA ILE A 14 -14.98 5.46 0.37
C ILE A 14 -15.65 5.33 -1.01
N ARG A 15 -15.63 6.40 -1.81
CA ARG A 15 -16.24 6.39 -3.15
C ARG A 15 -15.57 5.36 -4.06
N MET A 16 -14.25 5.28 -4.02
CA MET A 16 -13.49 4.31 -4.81
C MET A 16 -13.76 2.88 -4.36
N PHE A 17 -13.72 2.61 -3.04
CA PHE A 17 -14.07 1.30 -2.47
C PHE A 17 -15.47 0.84 -2.87
N ARG A 18 -16.46 1.74 -2.86
CA ARG A 18 -17.82 1.39 -3.31
C ARG A 18 -17.86 0.97 -4.78
N LYS A 19 -17.06 1.64 -5.62
CA LYS A 19 -17.03 1.43 -7.07
C LYS A 19 -16.13 0.29 -7.55
N SER A 20 -15.13 -0.13 -6.76
CA SER A 20 -14.09 -1.07 -7.19
C SER A 20 -14.26 -2.46 -6.58
N GLY A 21 -14.01 -3.50 -7.39
CA GLY A 21 -13.89 -4.88 -6.94
C GLY A 21 -15.19 -5.64 -6.68
N GLY A 22 -15.09 -6.97 -6.69
CA GLY A 22 -16.16 -7.89 -6.30
C GLY A 22 -16.39 -7.96 -4.79
N LYS A 23 -17.42 -8.71 -4.35
CA LYS A 23 -17.74 -8.86 -2.92
C LYS A 23 -16.54 -9.42 -2.12
N ASP A 24 -15.88 -10.45 -2.65
CA ASP A 24 -14.78 -11.13 -1.97
C ASP A 24 -13.51 -10.28 -1.92
N GLU A 25 -13.22 -9.54 -2.99
CA GLU A 25 -12.09 -8.61 -3.02
C GLU A 25 -12.26 -7.47 -2.00
N LYS A 26 -13.49 -6.95 -1.87
CA LYS A 26 -13.82 -5.94 -0.86
C LYS A 26 -13.70 -6.49 0.56
N ALA A 27 -14.13 -7.72 0.79
CA ALA A 27 -14.00 -8.39 2.09
C ALA A 27 -12.52 -8.54 2.48
N GLY A 28 -11.67 -9.04 1.56
CA GLY A 28 -10.23 -9.19 1.82
C GLY A 28 -9.52 -7.87 2.12
N ARG A 29 -9.92 -6.77 1.47
CA ARG A 29 -9.38 -5.44 1.81
C ARG A 29 -9.83 -4.94 3.19
N LEU A 30 -11.06 -5.25 3.61
CA LEU A 30 -11.52 -4.86 4.95
C LEU A 30 -10.82 -5.68 6.02
N GLU A 31 -10.62 -6.98 5.79
CA GLU A 31 -9.91 -7.88 6.70
C GLU A 31 -8.47 -7.40 6.93
N SER A 32 -7.72 -7.09 5.85
CA SER A 32 -6.35 -6.58 5.96
C SER A 32 -6.22 -5.19 6.60
N LEU A 33 -7.33 -4.47 6.78
CA LEU A 33 -7.37 -3.19 7.48
C LEU A 33 -7.76 -3.33 8.96
N VAL A 34 -8.53 -4.36 9.30
CA VAL A 34 -8.88 -4.70 10.68
C VAL A 34 -7.67 -5.33 11.37
N ASP A 35 -7.04 -6.30 10.71
CA ASP A 35 -5.81 -6.93 11.16
C ASP A 35 -4.65 -6.45 10.27
N PHE A 36 -4.23 -5.20 10.49
CA PHE A 36 -3.18 -4.61 9.68
C PHE A 36 -1.85 -5.31 9.98
N PRO A 37 -1.16 -5.86 8.96
CA PRO A 37 -0.02 -6.74 9.19
C PRO A 37 1.17 -6.00 9.81
N GLU A 38 1.90 -6.68 10.68
CA GLU A 38 3.17 -6.20 11.22
C GLU A 38 4.21 -6.02 10.10
N GLU A 39 4.21 -6.90 9.12
CA GLU A 39 5.18 -6.96 8.02
C GLU A 39 4.46 -7.16 6.68
N ALA A 40 4.57 -6.19 5.76
CA ALA A 40 3.93 -6.29 4.45
C ALA A 40 4.59 -5.40 3.38
N ILE A 41 4.34 -5.74 2.11
CA ILE A 41 4.69 -4.89 0.97
C ILE A 41 3.44 -4.66 0.12
N TYR A 42 3.07 -3.40 -0.06
CA TYR A 42 1.97 -3.00 -0.93
C TYR A 42 2.50 -2.36 -2.20
N SER A 43 1.83 -2.57 -3.33
CA SER A 43 2.23 -2.03 -4.63
C SER A 43 1.15 -1.15 -5.27
N ALA A 44 1.61 -0.17 -6.04
CA ALA A 44 0.80 0.67 -6.91
C ALA A 44 1.52 0.99 -8.22
N ARG A 45 0.85 1.71 -9.12
CA ARG A 45 1.47 2.28 -10.32
C ARG A 45 2.58 3.27 -9.92
N GLY A 46 3.69 3.24 -10.65
CA GLY A 46 4.82 4.16 -10.50
C GLY A 46 4.64 5.49 -11.22
N ARG A 47 5.75 6.23 -11.34
CA ARG A 47 5.79 7.56 -12.00
C ARG A 47 5.57 7.46 -13.51
N SER A 48 6.06 6.38 -14.12
CA SER A 48 5.85 6.07 -15.54
C SER A 48 5.03 4.78 -15.71
N GLY A 49 4.49 4.55 -16.91
CA GLY A 49 3.71 3.35 -17.21
C GLY A 49 4.50 2.04 -17.15
N LYS A 50 5.83 2.11 -17.08
CA LYS A 50 6.75 0.95 -16.98
C LYS A 50 7.25 0.70 -15.55
N GLU A 51 6.90 1.58 -14.61
CA GLU A 51 7.33 1.50 -13.21
C GLU A 51 6.14 1.14 -12.28
N LYS A 52 6.47 0.48 -11.18
CA LYS A 52 5.63 0.32 -10.00
C LYS A 52 6.28 0.99 -8.79
N THR A 53 5.45 1.29 -7.81
CA THR A 53 5.89 1.73 -6.47
C THR A 53 5.57 0.63 -5.49
N ALA A 54 6.49 0.40 -4.55
CA ALA A 54 6.24 -0.46 -3.39
C ALA A 54 6.33 0.37 -2.10
N LEU A 55 5.44 0.08 -1.16
CA LEU A 55 5.34 0.65 0.18
C LEU A 55 5.62 -0.46 1.18
N VAL A 56 6.57 -0.24 2.10
CA VAL A 56 7.05 -1.26 3.04
C VAL A 56 6.53 -0.97 4.44
N VAL A 57 5.87 -1.97 5.02
CA VAL A 57 5.35 -1.96 6.39
C VAL A 57 6.23 -2.85 7.25
N GLU A 58 6.75 -2.30 8.34
CA GLU A 58 7.47 -3.00 9.40
C GLU A 58 6.94 -2.54 10.77
N GLY A 59 6.75 -3.46 11.71
CA GLY A 59 6.13 -3.16 13.01
C GLY A 59 4.76 -2.47 12.90
N GLY A 60 3.99 -2.81 11.87
CA GLY A 60 2.66 -2.23 11.61
C GLY A 60 2.68 -0.78 11.14
N LYS A 61 3.85 -0.25 10.74
CA LYS A 61 4.03 1.14 10.31
C LYS A 61 4.67 1.22 8.93
N LEU A 62 4.29 2.23 8.16
CA LEU A 62 4.99 2.55 6.91
C LEU A 62 6.39 3.09 7.24
N VAL A 63 7.42 2.35 6.84
CA VAL A 63 8.83 2.67 7.13
C VAL A 63 9.61 3.13 5.90
N GLY A 64 9.10 2.88 4.69
CA GLY A 64 9.79 3.28 3.47
C GLY A 64 9.05 2.93 2.20
N TYR A 65 9.63 3.35 1.08
CA TYR A 65 9.11 3.04 -0.25
C TYR A 65 10.25 2.90 -1.28
N PHE A 66 9.96 2.29 -2.41
CA PHE A 66 10.88 2.25 -3.55
C PHE A 66 10.11 2.16 -4.88
N PHE A 67 10.78 2.54 -5.97
CA PHE A 67 10.28 2.35 -7.33
C PHE A 67 11.01 1.21 -8.01
N TYR A 68 10.31 0.44 -8.85
CA TYR A 68 10.91 -0.67 -9.59
C TYR A 68 10.28 -0.79 -10.98
N SER A 69 11.06 -1.24 -11.97
CA SER A 69 10.58 -1.48 -13.33
C SER A 69 9.85 -2.80 -13.42
N LEU A 70 8.82 -2.90 -14.26
CA LEU A 70 8.11 -4.17 -14.53
C LEU A 70 9.01 -5.23 -15.17
N ASN A 71 10.05 -4.79 -15.91
CA ASN A 71 11.04 -5.68 -16.51
C ASN A 71 12.06 -6.19 -15.49
N ASP A 72 12.25 -5.45 -14.40
CA ASP A 72 12.98 -5.91 -13.23
C ASP A 72 12.01 -6.75 -12.39
N GLN A 73 11.66 -7.94 -12.90
CA GLN A 73 10.91 -8.91 -12.10
C GLN A 73 11.57 -9.01 -10.72
N ILE A 74 10.72 -8.99 -9.68
CA ILE A 74 11.04 -9.11 -8.25
C ILE A 74 11.80 -10.44 -8.02
N SER A 75 13.05 -10.48 -8.42
CA SER A 75 13.92 -11.67 -8.38
C SER A 75 15.02 -11.48 -7.33
N HIS A 76 15.22 -10.25 -6.86
CA HIS A 76 16.31 -9.89 -5.94
C HIS A 76 15.80 -8.91 -4.88
N LYS A 77 15.21 -9.45 -3.81
CA LYS A 77 14.72 -8.68 -2.64
C LYS A 77 15.82 -7.80 -2.04
N ASP A 78 17.07 -8.26 -2.11
CA ASP A 78 18.24 -7.59 -1.56
C ASP A 78 18.57 -6.29 -2.32
N LYS A 79 18.27 -6.24 -3.63
CA LYS A 79 18.40 -5.00 -4.41
C LYS A 79 17.30 -4.01 -4.04
N LEU A 80 16.09 -4.51 -3.74
CA LEU A 80 14.98 -3.67 -3.31
C LEU A 80 15.23 -3.03 -1.95
N GLN A 81 15.77 -3.79 -0.98
CA GLN A 81 16.16 -3.23 0.33
C GLN A 81 17.23 -2.16 0.21
N LYS A 82 18.19 -2.31 -0.72
CA LYS A 82 19.25 -1.31 -0.96
C LYS A 82 18.76 -0.01 -1.61
N SER A 83 17.59 -0.03 -2.25
CA SER A 83 16.97 1.14 -2.90
C SER A 83 15.79 1.70 -2.10
N LEU A 84 15.57 1.20 -0.89
CA LEU A 84 14.54 1.70 0.01
C LEU A 84 14.84 3.15 0.37
N VAL A 85 13.90 4.03 0.07
CA VAL A 85 13.92 5.40 0.60
C VAL A 85 13.23 5.35 1.95
N PRO A 86 13.96 5.57 3.06
CA PRO A 86 13.38 5.53 4.39
C PRO A 86 12.43 6.70 4.56
N VAL A 87 11.32 6.45 5.26
CA VAL A 87 10.38 7.46 5.71
C VAL A 87 10.44 7.51 7.21
N GLN A 88 10.40 8.71 7.79
CA GLN A 88 10.25 8.82 9.24
C GLN A 88 8.90 8.22 9.62
N ALA A 89 8.92 7.11 10.35
CA ALA A 89 7.72 6.39 10.74
C ALA A 89 6.79 7.33 11.52
N ARG A 90 5.62 7.58 10.96
CA ARG A 90 4.57 8.47 11.48
C ARG A 90 3.22 7.79 11.29
N GLU A 91 2.32 7.95 12.27
CA GLU A 91 1.02 7.30 12.25
C GLU A 91 0.22 7.77 11.03
N GLU A 92 0.31 9.06 10.72
CA GLU A 92 -0.34 9.75 9.62
C GLU A 92 -0.06 9.09 8.26
N TYR A 93 1.20 8.71 8.00
CA TYR A 93 1.58 8.05 6.75
C TYR A 93 1.03 6.63 6.64
N THR A 94 0.97 5.93 7.77
CA THR A 94 0.39 4.59 7.84
C THR A 94 -1.12 4.65 7.59
N GLU A 95 -1.79 5.65 8.13
CA GLU A 95 -3.23 5.87 7.90
C GLU A 95 -3.53 6.26 6.45
N LEU A 96 -2.68 7.05 5.79
CA LEU A 96 -2.78 7.31 4.36
C LEU A 96 -2.61 6.04 3.51
N LEU A 97 -1.65 5.17 3.87
CA LEU A 97 -1.51 3.86 3.23
C LEU A 97 -2.78 3.03 3.36
N LYS A 98 -3.33 2.92 4.58
CA LYS A 98 -4.57 2.18 4.84
C LYS A 98 -5.75 2.72 4.01
N LEU A 99 -5.86 4.05 3.85
CA LEU A 99 -6.88 4.66 2.98
C LEU A 99 -6.69 4.29 1.49
N GLY A 100 -5.43 4.19 1.03
CA GLY A 100 -5.14 3.75 -0.34
C GLY A 100 -5.38 2.25 -0.55
N ILE A 101 -5.16 1.41 0.47
CA ILE A 101 -5.55 -0.01 0.44
C ILE A 101 -7.08 -0.12 0.33
N LEU A 102 -7.82 0.64 1.16
CA LEU A 102 -9.28 0.66 1.12
C LEU A 102 -9.80 1.07 -0.26
N SER A 103 -9.20 2.09 -0.87
CA SER A 103 -9.62 2.59 -2.19
C SER A 103 -9.33 1.59 -3.32
N GLY A 104 -8.47 0.59 -3.08
CA GLY A 104 -7.94 -0.34 -4.07
C GLY A 104 -6.76 0.21 -4.87
N GLU A 105 -6.20 1.34 -4.46
CA GLU A 105 -5.02 1.94 -5.07
C GLU A 105 -3.75 1.14 -4.77
N PHE A 106 -3.67 0.59 -3.56
CA PHE A 106 -2.56 -0.27 -3.13
C PHE A 106 -3.01 -1.72 -2.99
N THR A 107 -2.25 -2.64 -3.58
CA THR A 107 -2.50 -4.08 -3.49
C THR A 107 -1.29 -4.78 -2.87
N GLU A 108 -1.55 -5.66 -1.91
CA GLU A 108 -0.49 -6.44 -1.25
C GLU A 108 0.21 -7.35 -2.26
N ILE A 109 1.54 -7.35 -2.24
CA ILE A 109 2.33 -8.31 -3.00
C ILE A 109 2.43 -9.58 -2.15
N LYS A 110 1.60 -10.58 -2.45
CA LYS A 110 1.72 -11.89 -1.83
C LYS A 110 3.01 -12.55 -2.29
N LYS A 111 3.78 -13.11 -1.34
CA LYS A 111 4.90 -13.99 -1.68
C LYS A 111 4.37 -15.16 -2.53
N PRO A 112 5.07 -15.55 -3.60
CA PRO A 112 4.79 -16.82 -4.27
C PRO A 112 4.96 -18.00 -3.29
#